data_AF-A0A352PTR9-F1
#
_entry.id   AF-A0A352PTR9-F1
#
_cell.length_a   1.000
_cell.length_b   1.000
_cell.length_c   1.000
_cell.angle_alpha   90.00
_cell.angle_beta   90.00
_cell.angle_gamma   90.00
#
_symmetry.space_group_name_H-M   'P 1'
#
loop_
_entity.id
_entity.type
_entity.pdbx_description
1 polymer ?
#
loop_
_entity_poly.entity_id
_entity_poly.type
_entity_poly.pdbx_seq_one_letter_code
_entity_poly.pdbx_strand_id
1 'polypeptide(L)'
;PRALRGETAANAEYTVRRKDTGETWIGSYSFAPIRDKDSGVVGAVVVARDITRRKQAETEIRESEERNRRLIEASADAILVRSKG
;
A
#
# COMPACT_ATOMS: atom_id res chain seq x y z
N PRO A 1 19.29 -4.39 11.73
CA PRO A 1 18.49 -4.26 10.48
C PRO A 1 18.25 -5.65 9.87
N ARG A 2 17.03 -5.97 9.38
CA ARG A 2 16.67 -7.31 8.85
C ARG A 2 17.64 -7.78 7.75
N ALA A 3 17.98 -6.89 6.81
CA ALA A 3 18.94 -7.15 5.75
C ALA A 3 20.34 -7.55 6.25
N LEU A 4 20.83 -6.93 7.35
CA LEU A 4 22.13 -7.29 7.93
C LEU A 4 22.15 -8.67 8.60
N ARG A 5 20.99 -9.27 8.85
CA ARG A 5 20.86 -10.69 9.25
C ARG A 5 20.71 -11.64 8.07
N GLY A 6 20.85 -11.14 6.84
CA GLY A 6 20.71 -11.91 5.62
C GLY A 6 19.28 -11.97 5.06
N GLU A 7 18.30 -11.33 5.70
CA GLU A 7 16.92 -11.33 5.23
C GLU A 7 16.74 -10.46 3.96
N THR A 8 15.87 -10.89 3.05
CA THR A 8 15.49 -10.12 1.86
C THR A 8 13.99 -9.89 1.85
N ALA A 9 13.55 -8.73 1.40
CA ALA A 9 12.14 -8.45 1.15
C ALA A 9 11.98 -7.57 -0.09
N ALA A 10 10.84 -7.71 -0.75
CA ALA A 10 10.43 -6.87 -1.87
C ALA A 10 9.10 -6.18 -1.55
N ASN A 11 9.04 -4.87 -1.80
CA ASN A 11 7.85 -4.03 -1.66
C ASN A 11 7.12 -4.15 -0.31
N ALA A 12 7.83 -4.46 0.78
CA ALA A 12 7.23 -4.57 2.10
C ALA A 12 6.70 -3.20 2.55
N GLU A 13 5.40 -3.13 2.85
CA GLU A 13 4.74 -1.88 3.23
C GLU A 13 4.76 -1.69 4.75
N TYR A 14 5.11 -0.49 5.18
CA TYR A 14 5.15 -0.10 6.60
C TYR A 14 4.55 1.29 6.77
N THR A 15 3.81 1.50 7.86
CA THR A 15 3.51 2.85 8.33
C THR A 15 4.72 3.39 9.07
N VAL A 16 5.29 4.48 8.57
CA VAL A 16 6.53 5.06 9.08
C VAL A 16 6.21 6.42 9.67
N ARG A 17 6.83 6.72 10.82
CA ARG A 17 6.73 8.02 11.48
C ARG A 17 8.10 8.66 11.61
N ARG A 18 8.26 9.88 11.11
CA ARG A 18 9.48 10.67 11.32
C ARG A 18 9.61 11.03 12.79
N LYS A 19 10.80 10.86 13.37
CA LYS A 19 11.03 11.07 14.81
C LYS A 19 11.01 12.55 15.22
N ASP A 20 11.54 13.42 14.37
CA ASP A 20 11.69 14.86 14.59
C ASP A 20 10.40 15.65 14.33
N THR A 21 9.69 15.36 13.24
CA THR A 21 8.47 16.10 12.86
C THR A 21 7.16 15.40 13.24
N GLY A 22 7.19 14.10 13.51
CA GLY A 22 5.98 13.29 13.70
C GLY A 22 5.21 12.98 12.40
N GLU A 23 5.69 13.46 11.25
CA GLU A 23 5.12 13.17 9.93
C GLU A 23 4.99 11.66 9.72
N THR A 24 3.85 11.22 9.19
CA THR A 24 3.56 9.80 8.97
C THR A 24 3.22 9.55 7.51
N TRP A 25 3.79 8.47 6.95
CA TRP A 25 3.53 8.03 5.57
C TRP A 25 3.51 6.51 5.48
N ILE A 26 2.98 5.99 4.38
CA ILE A 26 3.08 4.57 4.03
C ILE A 26 4.30 4.41 3.13
N GLY A 27 5.32 3.68 3.59
CA GLY A 27 6.53 3.40 2.83
C GLY A 27 6.57 1.97 2.32
N SER A 28 6.95 1.78 1.06
CA SER A 28 7.27 0.48 0.46
C SER A 28 8.78 0.30 0.41
N TYR A 29 9.27 -0.80 0.98
CA TYR A 29 10.68 -1.08 1.16
C TYR A 29 11.08 -2.41 0.53
N SER A 30 12.10 -2.35 -0.33
CA SER A 30 12.81 -3.53 -0.82
C SER A 30 14.22 -3.49 -0.27
N PHE A 31 14.70 -4.61 0.26
CA PHE A 31 16.04 -4.70 0.83
C PHE A 31 16.65 -6.07 0.65
N ALA A 32 17.98 -6.10 0.53
CA ALA A 32 18.78 -7.31 0.43
C ALA A 32 20.15 -7.11 1.09
N PRO A 33 20.78 -8.17 1.65
CA PRO A 33 22.16 -8.13 2.11
C PRO A 33 23.12 -7.93 0.93
N ILE A 34 24.18 -7.15 1.15
CA ILE A 34 25.37 -7.16 0.29
C ILE A 34 26.32 -8.19 0.88
N ARG A 35 26.76 -9.14 0.05
CA ARG A 35 27.64 -10.25 0.46
C ARG A 35 29.01 -10.10 -0.17
N ASP A 36 30.05 -10.41 0.60
CA ASP A 36 31.40 -10.60 0.07
C ASP A 36 31.54 -11.99 -0.58
N LYS A 37 32.69 -12.25 -1.21
CA LYS A 37 33.04 -13.51 -1.89
C LYS A 37 32.88 -14.74 -0.99
N ASP A 38 33.13 -14.58 0.31
CA ASP A 38 33.00 -15.65 1.31
C ASP A 38 31.59 -15.72 1.93
N SER A 39 30.57 -15.16 1.27
CA SER A 39 29.15 -15.14 1.68
C SER A 39 28.81 -14.36 2.96
N GLY A 40 29.82 -13.77 3.62
CA GLY A 40 29.63 -12.87 4.75
C GLY A 40 28.84 -11.62 4.39
N VAL A 41 27.88 -11.21 5.23
CA VAL A 41 27.09 -10.00 5.03
C VAL A 41 27.94 -8.79 5.41
N VAL A 42 28.30 -7.97 4.41
CA VAL A 42 29.15 -6.77 4.59
C VAL A 42 28.34 -5.47 4.53
N GLY A 43 27.07 -5.55 4.15
CA GLY A 43 26.20 -4.38 4.09
C GLY A 43 24.77 -4.73 3.71
N ALA A 44 24.00 -3.71 3.38
CA ALA A 44 22.64 -3.85 2.88
C ALA A 44 22.36 -2.79 1.83
N VAL A 45 21.61 -3.17 0.80
CA VAL A 45 20.97 -2.24 -0.12
C VAL A 45 19.50 -2.13 0.27
N VAL A 46 18.98 -0.90 0.28
CA VAL A 46 17.58 -0.62 0.59
C VAL A 46 17.06 0.40 -0.41
N VAL A 47 15.90 0.11 -0.98
CA VAL A 47 15.11 1.05 -1.77
C VAL A 47 13.84 1.34 -0.99
N ALA A 48 13.59 2.61 -0.72
CA ALA A 48 12.40 3.10 -0.03
C ALA A 48 11.59 3.99 -0.97
N ARG A 49 10.27 3.80 -0.99
CA ARG A 49 9.34 4.66 -1.73
C ARG A 49 8.20 5.06 -0.83
N ASP A 50 7.90 6.36 -0.76
CA ASP A 50 6.62 6.80 -0.21
C ASP A 50 5.50 6.44 -1.19
N ILE A 51 4.52 5.68 -0.71
CA ILE A 51 3.38 5.20 -1.49
C ILE A 51 2.06 5.75 -0.96
N THR A 52 2.09 6.75 -0.09
CA THR A 52 0.89 7.35 0.54
C THR A 52 -0.10 7.84 -0.51
N ARG A 53 0.38 8.62 -1.49
CA ARG A 53 -0.46 9.14 -2.58
C ARG A 53 -1.08 8.01 -3.41
N ARG A 54 -0.32 6.94 -3.68
CA ARG A 54 -0.82 5.79 -4.44
C ARG A 54 -1.97 5.10 -3.68
N LYS A 55 -1.79 4.85 -2.38
CA LYS A 55 -2.82 4.22 -1.53
C LYS A 55 -4.07 5.07 -1.36
N GLN A 56 -3.92 6.39 -1.28
CA GLN A 56 -5.04 7.33 -1.25
C GLN A 56 -5.85 7.24 -2.55
N ALA A 57 -5.18 7.31 -3.71
CA ALA A 57 -5.86 7.18 -5.00
C ALA A 57 -6.57 5.81 -5.16
N GLU A 58 -5.92 4.71 -4.74
CA GLU A 58 -6.55 3.38 -4.75
C GLU A 58 -7.81 3.33 -3.86
N THR A 59 -7.79 4.02 -2.72
CA THR A 59 -8.93 4.09 -1.79
C THR A 59 -10.06 4.92 -2.35
N GLU A 60 -9.76 6.10 -2.91
CA GLU A 60 -10.75 6.99 -3.55
C GLU A 60 -11.47 6.30 -4.72
N ILE A 61 -10.73 5.56 -5.55
CA ILE A 61 -11.31 4.78 -6.65
C ILE A 61 -12.28 3.73 -6.09
N ARG A 62 -11.85 2.94 -5.10
CA ARG A 62 -12.68 1.90 -4.50
C ARG A 62 -13.95 2.48 -3.87
N GLU A 63 -13.84 3.59 -3.14
CA GLU A 63 -14.98 4.26 -2.52
C GLU A 63 -15.96 4.82 -3.57
N SER A 64 -15.45 5.36 -4.68
CA SER A 64 -16.26 5.81 -5.80
C SER A 64 -17.02 4.66 -6.45
N GLU A 65 -16.35 3.53 -6.70
CA GLU A 65 -16.97 2.33 -7.26
C GLU A 65 -18.07 1.76 -6.35
N GLU A 66 -17.81 1.68 -5.05
CA GLU A 66 -18.82 1.24 -4.07
C GLU A 66 -20.01 2.19 -4.01
N ARG A 67 -19.76 3.51 -4.03
CA ARG A 67 -20.83 4.51 -4.06
C ARG A 67 -21.68 4.40 -5.32
N ASN A 68 -21.04 4.29 -6.48
CA ASN A 68 -21.73 4.16 -7.76
C ASN A 68 -22.56 2.87 -7.82
N ARG A 69 -22.02 1.75 -7.32
CA ARG A 69 -22.74 0.48 -7.21
C ARG A 69 -24.01 0.62 -6.37
N ARG A 70 -23.91 1.20 -5.17
CA ARG A 70 -25.06 1.43 -4.28
C ARG A 70 -26.14 2.30 -4.93
N LEU A 71 -25.74 3.34 -5.67
CA LEU A 71 -26.69 4.21 -6.37
C LEU A 71 -27.44 3.47 -7.50
N ILE A 72 -26.74 2.62 -8.25
CA ILE A 72 -27.35 1.80 -9.31
C ILE A 72 -28.32 0.78 -8.71
N GLU A 73 -27.92 0.06 -7.67
CA GLU A 73 -28.77 -0.92 -6.97
C GLU A 73 -30.05 -0.26 -6.43
N ALA A 74 -29.92 0.86 -5.72
CA ALA A 74 -31.08 1.60 -5.20
C ALA A 74 -32.02 2.11 -6.32
N SER A 75 -31.47 2.49 -7.48
CA SER A 75 -32.26 2.94 -8.63
C SER A 75 -32.98 1.78 -9.33
N ALA A 76 -32.35 0.62 -9.44
CA ALA A 76 -32.96 -0.58 -9.99
C ALA A 76 -34.17 -1.02 -9.15
N ASP A 77 -34.04 -1.00 -7.82
CA ASP A 77 -35.15 -1.26 -6.90
C ASP A 77 -36.30 -0.27 -7.11
N ALA A 78 -36.00 1.03 -7.26
CA ALA A 78 -37.02 2.06 -7.51
C ALA A 78 -37.73 1.89 -8.87
N ILE A 79 -37.01 1.50 -9.92
CA ILE A 79 -37.57 1.27 -11.26
C ILE A 79 -38.46 0.01 -11.27
N LEU A 80 -38.04 -1.07 -10.59
CA LEU A 80 -38.82 -2.29 -10.45
C LEU A 80 -40.14 -2.07 -9.71
N VAL A 81 -40.15 -1.23 -8.67
CA VAL A 81 -41.38 -0.85 -7.95
C VAL A 81 -42.33 -0.06 -8.86
N ARG A 82 -41.82 0.84 -9.71
CA ARG A 82 -42.66 1.65 -10.62
C ARG A 82 -43.27 0.85 -11.77
N SER A 83 -42.66 -0.25 -12.19
CA SER A 83 -43.15 -1.09 -13.30
C SER A 83 -44.29 -2.05 -12.92
N LYS A 84 -44.59 -2.22 -11.63
CA LYS A 84 -45.67 -3.10 -11.13
C LYS A 84 -46.90 -2.36 -10.62
N GLY A 85 -47.03 -1.06 -10.93
CA GLY A 85 -48.21 -0.22 -10.65
C GLY A 85 -49.03 0.04 -11.90
#